data_AF-B5GYM8-F1
#
_entry.id   AF-B5GYM8-F1
#
_cell.length_a   1.000
_cell.length_b   1.000
_cell.length_c   1.000
_cell.angle_alpha   90.00
_cell.angle_beta   90.00
_cell.angle_gamma   90.00
#
_symmetry.space_group_name_H-M   'P 1'
#
loop_
_entity.id
_entity.type
_entity.pdbx_description
1 polymer ?
#
loop_
_entity_poly.entity_id
_entity_poly.type
_entity_poly.pdbx_seq_one_letter_code
_entity_poly.pdbx_strand_id
1 'polypeptide(L)' 'MYSMRKQTHQGARMGRTVIDLDDEPLADVALVLGTSAKKETVNTALREVLEYRRQALALARLLRGDAEQ' A
#
# COMPACT_ATOMS: atom_id res chain seq x y z
N MET A 1 -35.01 -26.00 1.20
CA MET A 1 -34.78 -24.60 0.80
C MET A 1 -34.23 -23.83 1.98
N TYR A 2 -32.91 -23.61 2.03
CA TYR A 2 -32.34 -22.43 2.68
C TYR A 2 -30.98 -22.17 1.99
N SER A 3 -31.00 -21.23 1.05
CA SER A 3 -29.81 -20.74 0.37
C SER A 3 -28.98 -19.92 1.35
N MET A 4 -27.88 -20.47 1.87
CA MET A 4 -26.84 -19.65 2.51
C MET A 4 -25.82 -19.26 1.45
N ARG A 5 -25.97 -18.01 1.01
CA ARG A 5 -25.07 -17.25 0.14
C ARG A 5 -23.61 -17.53 0.52
N LYS A 6 -22.79 -17.88 -0.48
CA LYS A 6 -21.34 -17.94 -0.33
C LYS A 6 -20.85 -16.54 0.09
N GLN A 7 -20.46 -16.40 1.35
CA GLN A 7 -19.75 -15.22 1.81
C GLN A 7 -18.37 -15.23 1.14
N THR A 8 -18.23 -14.53 0.01
CA THR A 8 -16.92 -14.17 -0.52
C THR A 8 -16.39 -12.97 0.28
N HIS A 9 -16.10 -13.17 1.56
CA HIS A 9 -15.22 -12.27 2.31
C HIS A 9 -13.77 -12.69 2.08
N GLN A 10 -13.28 -12.59 0.83
CA GLN A 10 -11.83 -12.46 0.61
C GLN A 10 -11.49 -10.96 0.58
N GLY A 11 -11.68 -10.30 1.73
CA GLY A 11 -10.90 -9.10 2.02
C GLY A 11 -9.43 -9.51 2.13
N ALA A 12 -8.51 -8.74 1.56
CA ALA A 12 -7.08 -9.02 1.61
C ALA A 12 -6.66 -9.47 3.01
N ARG A 13 -6.20 -10.72 3.15
CA ARG A 13 -5.75 -11.24 4.44
C ARG A 13 -4.54 -10.44 4.90
N MET A 14 -4.71 -9.64 5.95
CA MET A 14 -3.58 -9.00 6.62
C MET A 14 -2.80 -10.07 7.40
N GLY A 15 -1.53 -10.25 7.05
CA GLY A 15 -0.60 -11.00 7.89
C GLY A 15 -0.29 -10.20 9.16
N ARG A 16 -0.26 -10.86 10.32
CA ARG A 16 0.13 -10.23 11.58
C ARG A 16 1.63 -10.44 11.79
N THR A 17 2.38 -9.36 11.76
CA THR A 17 3.82 -9.35 12.01
C THR A 17 4.10 -8.42 13.19
N VAL A 18 5.00 -8.82 14.09
CA VAL A 18 5.49 -7.98 15.18
C VAL A 18 6.84 -7.43 14.73
N ILE A 19 6.92 -6.10 14.58
CA ILE A 19 8.14 -5.37 14.23
C ILE A 19 8.23 -4.13 15.12
N ASP A 20 9.45 -3.73 15.45
CA ASP A 20 9.72 -2.45 16.10
C ASP A 20 9.79 -1.35 15.03
N LEU A 21 9.22 -0.19 15.36
CA LEU A 21 9.12 0.98 14.48
C LEU A 21 9.42 2.22 15.31
N ASP A 22 10.24 3.11 14.78
CA ASP A 22 10.50 4.41 15.40
C ASP A 22 9.23 5.28 15.35
N ASP A 23 8.83 5.83 16.49
CA ASP A 23 7.57 6.58 16.62
C ASP A 23 7.62 7.95 15.93
N GLU A 24 8.80 8.58 15.89
CA GLU A 24 9.00 9.91 15.30
C GLU A 24 8.76 9.91 13.78
N PRO A 25 9.46 9.11 12.95
CA PRO A 25 9.18 9.06 11.52
C PRO A 25 7.77 8.51 11.22
N LEU A 26 7.24 7.64 12.07
CA LEU A 26 5.88 7.14 11.92
C LEU A 26 4.84 8.25 12.11
N ALA A 27 5.07 9.17 13.06
CA ALA A 27 4.19 10.32 13.28
C ALA A 27 4.24 11.30 12.09
N ASP A 28 5.42 11.58 11.56
CA ASP A 28 5.57 12.45 10.38
C ASP A 28 4.84 11.87 9.16
N VAL A 29 5.01 10.57 8.90
CA VAL A 29 4.30 9.88 7.82
C VAL A 29 2.80 9.87 8.08
N ALA A 30 2.36 9.72 9.34
CA ALA A 30 0.94 9.77 9.67
C ALA A 30 0.33 11.14 9.37
N LEU A 31 1.05 12.22 9.67
CA LEU A 31 0.64 13.59 9.33
C LEU A 31 0.57 13.81 7.82
N VAL A 32 1.59 13.39 7.08
CA VAL A 32 1.64 13.51 5.60
C VAL A 32 0.50 12.72 4.94
N LEU A 33 0.22 11.51 5.44
CA LEU A 33 -0.83 10.64 4.89
C LEU A 33 -2.22 10.94 5.46
N GLY A 34 -2.35 11.83 6.44
CA GLY A 34 -3.62 12.12 7.13
C GLY A 34 -4.21 10.93 7.87
N THR A 35 -3.37 10.00 8.34
CA THR A 35 -3.80 8.77 9.01
C THR A 35 -3.70 8.89 10.52
N SER A 36 -4.54 8.17 11.26
CA SER A 36 -4.57 8.25 12.73
C SER A 36 -4.10 6.95 13.41
N ALA A 37 -4.04 5.84 12.68
CA ALA A 37 -3.63 4.55 13.24
C ALA A 37 -2.31 4.07 12.64
N LYS A 38 -1.37 3.63 13.49
CA LYS A 38 -0.07 3.08 13.06
C LYS A 38 -0.19 2.04 11.93
N LYS A 39 -1.14 1.11 12.03
CA LYS A 39 -1.38 0.09 10.99
C LYS A 39 -1.84 0.70 9.66
N GLU A 40 -2.63 1.78 9.73
CA GLU A 40 -3.16 2.47 8.56
C GLU A 40 -2.04 3.25 7.89
N THR A 41 -1.27 4.01 8.67
CA THR A 41 -0.07 4.72 8.22
C THR A 41 0.88 3.78 7.50
N VAL A 42 1.24 2.64 8.11
CA VAL A 42 2.16 1.66 7.52
C VAL A 42 1.59 1.06 6.24
N ASN A 43 0.33 0.61 6.25
CA ASN A 43 -0.27 0.00 5.06
C ASN A 43 -0.41 0.98 3.90
N THR A 44 -0.77 2.23 4.19
CA THR A 44 -0.88 3.29 3.19
C THR A 44 0.50 3.67 2.66
N ALA A 45 1.50 3.86 3.53
CA ALA A 45 2.87 4.14 3.13
C ALA A 45 3.44 3.05 2.20
N LEU A 46 3.20 1.77 2.51
CA LEU A 46 3.63 0.65 1.65
C LEU A 46 2.99 0.70 0.26
N ARG A 47 1.72 1.12 0.16
CA ARG A 47 1.04 1.30 -1.13
C ARG A 47 1.61 2.48 -1.90
N GLU A 48 1.80 3.61 -1.24
CA GLU A 48 2.37 4.82 -1.85
C GLU A 48 3.77 4.57 -2.42
N VAL A 49 4.63 3.84 -1.69
CA VAL A 49 5.97 3.48 -2.17
C VAL A 49 5.90 2.62 -3.44
N LEU A 50 4.96 1.68 -3.50
CA LEU A 50 4.79 0.83 -4.69
C LEU A 50 4.27 1.63 -5.88
N GLU A 51 3.30 2.51 -5.68
CA GLU A 51 2.78 3.37 -6.75
C GLU A 51 3.84 4.36 -7.23
N TYR A 52 4.58 4.99 -6.32
CA TYR A 52 5.71 5.86 -6.65
C TYR A 52 6.76 5.12 -7.49
N ARG A 53 7.11 3.88 -7.09
CA ARG A 53 8.05 3.06 -7.85
C ARG A 53 7.51 2.67 -9.22
N ARG A 54 6.23 2.36 -9.35
CA ARG A 54 5.58 2.05 -10.65
C ARG A 54 5.62 3.27 -11.57
N GLN A 55 5.29 4.44 -11.06
CA GLN A 55 5.33 5.70 -11.80
C GLN A 55 6.75 6.03 -12.24
N ALA A 56 7.74 5.89 -11.37
CA ALA A 56 9.15 6.10 -11.70
C ALA A 56 9.64 5.14 -12.81
N LEU A 57 9.24 3.87 -12.76
CA LEU A 57 9.56 2.91 -13.81
C LEU A 57 8.84 3.20 -15.13
N ALA A 58 7.58 3.63 -15.08
CA ALA A 58 6.85 4.05 -16.27
C ALA A 58 7.52 5.26 -16.94
N LEU A 59 7.89 6.27 -16.14
CA LEU A 59 8.63 7.43 -16.62
C LEU A 59 9.99 7.04 -17.20
N ALA A 60 10.73 6.15 -16.52
CA ALA A 60 12.02 5.66 -17.03
C ALA A 60 11.88 4.93 -18.38
N ARG A 61 10.79 4.18 -18.61
CA ARG A 61 10.50 3.55 -19.91
C ARG A 61 10.20 4.58 -21.01
N LEU A 62 9.40 5.59 -20.70
CA LEU A 62 9.10 6.69 -21.62
C LEU A 62 10.38 7.46 -22.00
N LEU A 63 11.24 7.74 -21.02
CA LEU A 63 12.52 8.44 -21.23
C LEU A 63 13.55 7.58 -21.97
N ARG A 64 13.52 6.25 -21.79
CA ARG A 64 14.37 5.31 -22.52
C ARG A 64 13.94 5.15 -23.98
N GLY A 65 12.72 5.57 -24.33
CA GLY A 65 12.19 5.44 -25.68
C GLY A 65 11.60 4.07 -25.97
N ASP A 66 11.17 3.30 -24.96
CA ASP A 66 10.48 2.01 -25.13
C ASP A 66 9.04 2.17 -25.68
N ALA A 67 8.81 3.18 -26.52
CA ALA A 67 7.57 3.43 -27.27
C ALA A 67 7.49 2.60 -28.57
N GLU A 68 8.31 1.57 -28.72
CA GLU A 68 8.29 0.67 -29.87
C GLU A 68 8.33 -0.78 -29.40
N GLN A 69 7.15 -1.36 -29.13
CA GLN A 69 6.73 -2.70 -29.56
C GLN A 69 5.20 -2.78 -29.64
#